data_AF-A0A379AZX7-F1
#
_entry.id   AF-A0A379AZX7-F1
#
_cell.length_a   1.000
_cell.length_b   1.000
_cell.length_c   1.000
_cell.angle_alpha   90.00
_cell.angle_beta   90.00
_cell.angle_gamma   90.00
#
_symmetry.space_group_name_H-M   'P 1'
#
loop_
_entity.id
_entity.type
_entity.pdbx_description
1 polymer ?
#
loop_
_entity_poly.entity_id
_entity_poly.type
_entity_poly.pdbx_seq_one_letter_code
_entity_poly.pdbx_strand_id
1 'polypeptide(L)'
;MIKLAFVFTQPPYGTAASREGLDALLAATAFCDESEIAVFFLDDGVFNLIANQQSERILQKNVSQPFKLLELYDIEQRYLCQQSVQALHLEKANWLLDCEILPRAALMEKLQQAEKVLTF
;
A
#
# COMPACT_ATOMS: atom_id res chain seq x y z
N MET A 1 7.99 16.91 1.38
CA MET A 1 8.71 16.19 2.45
C MET A 1 7.74 15.16 2.98
N ILE A 2 8.15 13.90 3.17
CA ILE A 2 7.22 12.88 3.65
C ILE A 2 7.02 13.08 5.15
N LYS A 3 5.79 13.35 5.57
CA LYS A 3 5.42 13.48 6.98
C LYS A 3 4.97 12.14 7.53
N LEU A 4 4.08 11.46 6.80
CA LEU A 4 3.53 10.16 7.17
C LEU A 4 3.82 9.13 6.09
N ALA A 5 4.50 8.06 6.47
CA ALA A 5 4.64 6.86 5.66
C ALA A 5 3.74 5.75 6.18
N PHE A 6 2.89 5.21 5.32
CA PHE A 6 2.07 4.03 5.59
C PHE A 6 2.70 2.82 4.92
N VAL A 7 3.01 1.79 5.71
CA VAL A 7 3.79 0.64 5.27
C VAL A 7 2.95 -0.62 5.45
N PHE A 8 2.52 -1.23 4.35
CA PHE A 8 1.76 -2.46 4.34
C PHE A 8 2.69 -3.65 4.10
N THR A 9 2.72 -4.57 5.05
CA THR A 9 3.58 -5.76 5.09
C THR A 9 2.81 -7.08 5.07
N GLN A 10 1.51 -7.02 5.37
CA GLN A 10 0.63 -8.19 5.47
C GLN A 10 -0.28 -8.37 4.25
N PRO A 11 -0.63 -9.62 3.89
CA PRO A 11 -1.58 -9.88 2.81
C PRO A 11 -3.00 -9.46 3.21
N PRO A 12 -3.91 -9.23 2.25
CA PRO A 12 -5.30 -8.93 2.56
C PRO A 12 -6.01 -10.16 3.18
N TYR A 13 -7.08 -9.91 3.92
CA TYR A 13 -8.04 -10.88 4.47
C TYR A 13 -7.56 -11.82 5.60
N GLY A 14 -6.25 -12.02 5.76
CA GLY A 14 -5.70 -12.86 6.84
C GLY A 14 -5.84 -12.22 8.22
N THR A 15 -5.73 -10.90 8.27
CA THR A 15 -5.97 -10.07 9.46
C THR A 15 -6.74 -8.81 9.05
N ALA A 16 -7.12 -7.98 10.01
CA ALA A 16 -7.72 -6.68 9.74
C ALA A 16 -6.69 -5.59 9.36
N ALA A 17 -5.39 -5.90 9.37
CA ALA A 17 -4.32 -4.90 9.27
C ALA A 17 -4.39 -4.07 7.99
N SER A 18 -4.62 -4.67 6.82
CA SER A 18 -4.75 -3.94 5.57
C SER A 18 -5.92 -2.96 5.57
N ARG A 19 -7.08 -3.38 6.13
CA ARG A 19 -8.26 -2.53 6.22
C ARG A 19 -8.01 -1.37 7.19
N GLU A 20 -7.54 -1.68 8.39
CA GLU A 20 -7.32 -0.68 9.44
C GLU A 20 -6.20 0.30 9.06
N GLY A 21 -5.16 -0.18 8.37
CA GLY A 21 -4.11 0.67 7.83
C GLY A 21 -4.61 1.61 6.74
N LEU A 22 -5.49 1.14 5.85
CA LEU A 22 -6.10 1.99 4.84
C LEU A 22 -7.07 3.01 5.47
N ASP A 23 -7.87 2.60 6.45
CA ASP A 23 -8.74 3.52 7.19
C ASP A 23 -7.92 4.60 7.91
N ALA A 24 -6.80 4.24 8.54
CA ALA A 24 -5.89 5.19 9.18
C ALA A 24 -5.23 6.14 8.17
N LEU A 25 -4.84 5.63 7.00
CA LEU A 25 -4.30 6.43 5.90
C LEU A 25 -5.32 7.45 5.41
N LEU A 26 -6.54 7.01 5.10
CA LEU A 26 -7.61 7.88 4.64
C LEU A 26 -8.04 8.90 5.71
N ALA A 27 -7.96 8.55 6.99
CA ALA A 27 -8.18 9.52 8.06
C ALA A 27 -7.07 10.57 8.14
N ALA A 28 -5.82 10.20 7.83
CA ALA A 28 -4.68 11.11 7.86
C ALA A 28 -4.75 12.20 6.78
N THR A 29 -5.45 11.96 5.67
CA THR A 29 -5.67 12.96 4.61
C THR A 29 -6.49 14.17 5.09
N ALA A 30 -7.19 14.06 6.22
CA ALA A 30 -7.86 15.20 6.86
C ALA A 30 -6.88 16.17 7.55
N PHE A 31 -5.62 15.79 7.73
CA PHE A 31 -4.63 16.55 8.53
C PHE A 31 -3.27 16.73 7.84
N CYS A 32 -3.03 16.07 6.72
CA CYS A 32 -1.80 16.14 5.94
C CYS A 32 -2.16 16.31 4.47
N ASP A 33 -1.40 17.14 3.77
CA ASP A 33 -1.57 17.29 2.32
C ASP A 33 -1.16 15.98 1.62
N GLU A 34 -1.73 15.71 0.45
CA GLU A 34 -1.50 14.49 -0.32
C GLU A 34 -0.01 14.26 -0.64
N SER A 35 0.75 15.34 -0.82
CA SER A 35 2.21 15.32 -1.05
C SER A 35 3.05 15.03 0.21
N GLU A 36 2.45 15.05 1.40
CA GLU A 36 3.08 14.71 2.67
C GLU A 36 2.91 13.24 3.05
N ILE A 37 2.04 12.51 2.33
CA ILE A 37 1.73 11.11 2.58
C ILE A 37 2.43 10.23 1.53
N ALA A 38 3.10 9.18 2.00
CA ALA A 38 3.67 8.14 1.15
C ALA A 38 3.19 6.75 1.57
N VAL A 39 2.94 5.88 0.60
CA VAL A 39 2.37 4.55 0.81
C VAL A 39 3.30 3.50 0.22
N PHE A 40 3.65 2.50 1.03
CA PHE A 40 4.64 1.50 0.69
C PHE A 40 4.05 0.10 0.86
N PHE A 41 4.23 -0.75 -0.15
CA PHE A 41 3.82 -2.13 -0.14
C PHE A 41 5.06 -3.01 -0.30
N LEU A 42 5.35 -3.83 0.70
CA LEU A 42 6.50 -4.73 0.72
C LEU A 42 6.14 -6.06 1.37
N ASP A 43 7.00 -7.05 1.17
CA ASP A 43 6.82 -8.43 1.62
C ASP A 43 5.44 -8.95 1.14
N ASP A 44 4.61 -9.52 1.99
CA ASP A 44 3.28 -9.99 1.59
C ASP A 44 2.27 -8.84 1.39
N GLY A 45 2.64 -7.62 1.78
CA GLY A 45 1.83 -6.41 1.58
C GLY A 45 1.51 -6.12 0.12
N VAL A 46 2.31 -6.62 -0.82
CA VAL A 46 2.07 -6.45 -2.26
C VAL A 46 0.76 -7.12 -2.71
N PHE A 47 0.27 -8.14 -1.99
CA PHE A 47 -1.00 -8.81 -2.31
C PHE A 47 -2.22 -7.88 -2.17
N ASN A 48 -2.11 -6.79 -1.39
CA ASN A 48 -3.19 -5.80 -1.26
C ASN A 48 -3.52 -5.12 -2.59
N LEU A 49 -2.56 -5.07 -3.53
CA LEU A 49 -2.73 -4.39 -4.81
C LEU A 49 -3.02 -5.33 -5.99
N ILE A 50 -3.28 -6.62 -5.76
CA ILE A 50 -3.71 -7.49 -6.87
C ILE A 50 -5.13 -7.13 -7.29
N ALA A 51 -5.36 -6.92 -8.58
CA ALA A 51 -6.67 -6.60 -9.13
C ALA A 51 -7.62 -7.83 -9.12
N ASN A 52 -8.93 -7.56 -9.19
CA ASN A 52 -9.99 -8.57 -9.36
C ASN A 52 -10.03 -9.69 -8.30
N GLN A 53 -9.71 -9.36 -7.03
CA GLN A 53 -9.83 -10.28 -5.91
C GLN A 53 -11.30 -10.64 -5.61
N GLN A 54 -11.59 -11.93 -5.40
CA GLN A 54 -12.93 -12.49 -5.20
C GLN A 54 -13.21 -12.77 -3.71
N SER A 55 -13.29 -11.70 -2.89
CA SER A 55 -13.42 -11.82 -1.43
C SER A 55 -14.73 -12.46 -0.96
N GLU A 56 -15.76 -12.43 -1.79
CA GLU A 56 -17.05 -13.07 -1.54
C GLU A 56 -16.94 -14.59 -1.36
N ARG A 57 -15.92 -15.22 -1.98
CA ARG A 57 -15.65 -16.66 -1.85
C ARG A 57 -15.21 -17.07 -0.45
N ILE A 58 -14.74 -16.10 0.35
CA ILE A 58 -14.35 -16.28 1.75
C ILE A 58 -15.28 -15.52 2.71
N LEU A 59 -16.46 -15.09 2.24
CA LEU A 59 -17.46 -14.35 3.03
C LEU A 59 -16.92 -13.04 3.64
N GLN A 60 -15.95 -12.40 2.99
CA GLN A 60 -15.38 -11.11 3.43
C GLN A 60 -15.71 -9.98 2.44
N LYS A 61 -15.75 -8.76 2.98
CA LYS A 61 -15.78 -7.54 2.15
C LYS A 61 -14.47 -7.40 1.38
N ASN A 62 -14.52 -6.75 0.22
CA ASN A 62 -13.32 -6.49 -0.55
C ASN A 62 -12.49 -5.38 0.12
N VAL A 63 -11.33 -5.76 0.68
CA VAL A 63 -10.42 -4.82 1.37
C VAL A 63 -9.42 -4.16 0.42
N SER A 64 -9.22 -4.72 -0.77
CA SER A 64 -8.28 -4.20 -1.77
C SER A 64 -8.90 -3.06 -2.56
N GLN A 65 -10.16 -3.18 -2.98
CA GLN A 65 -10.85 -2.20 -3.82
C GLN A 65 -10.78 -0.75 -3.30
N PRO A 66 -10.93 -0.48 -1.98
CA PRO A 66 -10.85 0.88 -1.46
C PRO A 66 -9.46 1.54 -1.60
N PHE A 67 -8.38 0.80 -1.89
CA PHE A 67 -7.07 1.41 -2.19
C PHE A 67 -7.12 2.32 -3.43
N LYS A 68 -8.10 2.15 -4.33
CA LYS A 68 -8.31 3.09 -5.44
C LYS A 68 -8.65 4.51 -5.00
N LEU A 69 -9.10 4.69 -3.76
CA LEU A 69 -9.33 6.02 -3.20
C LEU A 69 -8.04 6.84 -3.14
N LEU A 70 -6.85 6.20 -3.08
CA LEU A 70 -5.58 6.93 -3.14
C LEU A 70 -5.46 7.79 -4.41
N GLU A 71 -6.03 7.37 -5.55
CA GLU A 71 -6.10 8.19 -6.77
C GLU A 71 -7.09 9.35 -6.62
N LEU A 72 -8.23 9.13 -5.97
CA LEU A 72 -9.25 10.16 -5.75
C LEU A 72 -8.77 11.26 -4.78
N TYR A 73 -7.90 10.91 -3.84
CA TYR A 73 -7.28 11.84 -2.90
C TYR A 73 -5.93 12.38 -3.40
N ASP A 74 -5.59 12.19 -4.69
CA ASP A 74 -4.36 12.67 -5.32
C ASP A 74 -3.06 12.23 -4.59
N ILE A 75 -3.10 11.08 -3.91
CA ILE A 75 -1.93 10.49 -3.24
C ILE A 75 -1.10 9.77 -4.30
N GLU A 76 -0.07 10.46 -4.80
CA GLU A 76 0.81 9.97 -5.88
C GLU A 76 1.98 9.13 -5.39
N GLN A 77 2.46 9.35 -4.16
CA GLN A 77 3.65 8.68 -3.61
C GLN A 77 3.35 7.24 -3.17
N ARG A 78 3.21 6.34 -4.14
CA ARG A 78 2.80 4.94 -3.92
C ARG A 78 3.87 4.00 -4.49
N TYR A 79 4.39 3.12 -3.65
CA TYR A 79 5.58 2.34 -3.95
C TYR A 79 5.39 0.84 -3.72
N LEU A 80 5.90 0.02 -4.64
CA LEU A 80 5.97 -1.43 -4.52
C LEU A 80 7.42 -1.90 -4.41
N CYS A 81 7.69 -2.83 -3.49
CA CYS A 81 9.01 -3.44 -3.35
C CYS A 81 9.28 -4.44 -4.48
N GLN A 82 10.26 -4.15 -5.33
CA GLN A 82 10.65 -5.00 -6.47
C GLN A 82 11.02 -6.42 -6.05
N GLN A 83 11.83 -6.58 -4.99
CA GLN A 83 12.25 -7.88 -4.50
C GLN A 83 11.07 -8.71 -3.98
N SER A 84 10.08 -8.08 -3.36
CA SER A 84 8.89 -8.78 -2.87
C SER A 84 8.02 -9.25 -4.03
N VAL A 85 7.84 -8.39 -5.06
CA VAL A 85 7.16 -8.77 -6.31
C VAL A 85 7.85 -9.97 -6.98
N GLN A 86 9.18 -9.95 -7.08
CA GLN A 86 9.95 -11.05 -7.68
C GLN A 86 9.89 -12.34 -6.85
N ALA A 87 10.08 -12.26 -5.53
CA ALA A 87 10.04 -13.42 -4.65
C ALA A 87 8.69 -14.15 -4.69
N LEU A 88 7.60 -13.40 -4.91
CA LEU A 88 6.24 -13.91 -5.01
C LEU A 88 5.80 -14.19 -6.46
N HIS A 89 6.68 -14.03 -7.45
CA HIS A 89 6.42 -14.25 -8.88
C HIS A 89 5.25 -13.41 -9.45
N LEU A 90 5.18 -12.14 -9.04
CA LEU A 90 4.11 -11.19 -9.36
C LEU A 90 4.50 -10.17 -10.44
N GLU A 91 5.58 -10.37 -11.18
CA GLU A 91 6.09 -9.39 -12.16
C GLU A 91 5.10 -9.10 -13.29
N LYS A 92 4.21 -10.07 -13.56
CA LYS A 92 3.13 -9.97 -14.57
C LYS A 92 1.75 -9.82 -13.93
N ALA A 93 1.69 -9.53 -12.63
CA ALA A 93 0.43 -9.34 -11.95
C ALA A 93 -0.32 -8.14 -12.54
N ASN A 94 -1.65 -8.25 -12.57
CA ASN A 94 -2.50 -7.10 -12.83
C ASN A 94 -2.66 -6.32 -11.53
N TRP A 95 -2.09 -5.12 -11.47
CA TRP A 95 -2.15 -4.26 -10.30
C TRP A 95 -3.46 -3.47 -10.28
N LEU A 96 -4.01 -3.25 -9.09
CA LEU A 96 -5.25 -2.52 -8.86
C LEU A 96 -5.09 -1.02 -9.11
N LEU A 97 -3.87 -0.52 -8.89
CA LEU A 97 -3.51 0.89 -8.86
C LEU A 97 -2.04 1.05 -9.29
N ASP A 98 -1.74 2.17 -9.93
CA ASP A 98 -0.39 2.48 -10.41
C ASP A 98 0.54 2.85 -9.24
N CYS A 99 1.60 2.07 -9.09
CA CYS A 99 2.65 2.26 -8.10
C CYS A 99 4.02 2.27 -8.78
N GLU A 100 4.93 3.09 -8.28
CA GLU A 100 6.33 3.01 -8.68
C GLU A 100 6.97 1.77 -8.04
N ILE A 101 7.47 0.84 -8.86
CA ILE A 101 8.18 -0.35 -8.38
C ILE A 101 9.64 0.01 -8.16
N LEU A 102 10.11 -0.11 -6.92
CA LEU A 102 11.46 0.29 -6.51
C LEU A 102 12.24 -0.87 -5.90
N PRO A 103 13.57 -0.93 -6.09
CA PRO A 103 14.42 -1.80 -5.31
C PRO A 103 14.27 -1.50 -3.81
N ARG A 104 14.33 -2.53 -2.97
CA ARG A 104 14.19 -2.42 -1.51
C ARG A 104 15.12 -1.37 -0.90
N ALA A 105 16.35 -1.25 -1.38
CA ALA A 105 17.28 -0.21 -0.93
C ALA A 105 16.74 1.21 -1.17
N ALA A 106 16.29 1.51 -2.39
CA ALA A 106 15.69 2.80 -2.73
C ALA A 106 14.38 3.06 -1.98
N LEU A 107 13.59 2.02 -1.75
CA LEU A 107 12.37 2.10 -0.94
C LEU A 107 12.71 2.47 0.52
N MET A 108 13.73 1.85 1.11
CA MET A 108 14.20 2.20 2.46
C MET A 108 14.77 3.63 2.52
N GLU A 109 15.51 4.08 1.50
CA GLU A 109 16.01 5.46 1.41
C GLU A 109 14.87 6.49 1.38
N LYS A 110 13.79 6.22 0.63
CA LYS A 110 12.58 7.06 0.66
C LYS A 110 11.89 7.01 2.01
N LEU A 111 11.76 5.82 2.60
CA LEU A 111 11.11 5.64 3.91
C LEU A 111 11.84 6.39 5.04
N GLN A 112 13.18 6.47 4.98
CA GLN A 112 13.98 7.25 5.93
C GLN A 112 13.71 8.76 5.90
N GLN A 113 13.11 9.27 4.83
CA GLN A 113 12.73 10.69 4.72
C GLN A 113 11.41 11.01 5.45
N ALA A 114 10.69 9.98 5.92
CA ALA A 114 9.43 10.14 6.62
C ALA A 114 9.65 10.57 8.08
N GLU A 115 8.89 11.57 8.54
CA GLU A 115 8.92 11.94 9.97
C GLU A 115 8.33 10.84 10.87
N LYS A 116 7.29 10.15 10.38
CA LYS A 116 6.63 9.03 11.07
C LYS A 116 6.35 7.89 10.10
N VAL A 117 6.47 6.68 10.62
CA VAL A 117 6.16 5.44 9.91
C VAL A 117 5.09 4.69 10.69
N LEU A 118 4.00 4.34 10.01
CA LEU A 118 2.94 3.48 10.53
C LEU A 118 2.95 2.18 9.72
N THR A 119 3.15 1.06 10.40
CA THR A 119 3.27 -0.26 9.77
C THR A 119 2.06 -1.11 10.08
N PHE A 120 1.52 -1.74 9.04
CA PHE A 120 0.36 -2.62 9.07
C PHE A 120 0.70 -3.97 8.43
#